data_AF-A0A534ETL5-F1
#
_entry.id   AF-A0A534ETL5-F1
#
_cell.length_a   1.000
_cell.length_b   1.000
_cell.length_c   1.000
_cell.angle_alpha   90.00
_cell.angle_beta   90.00
_cell.angle_gamma   90.00
#
_symmetry.space_group_name_H-M   'P 1'
#
loop_
_entity.id
_entity.type
_entity.pdbx_description
1 polymer ?
#
loop_
_entity_poly.entity_id
_entity_poly.type
_entity_poly.pdbx_seq_one_letter_code
_entity_poly.pdbx_strand_id
1 'polypeptide(L)'
;MNERGLNLVPIVVEQTARGERAYDIYSRLLKERVVFIVGQIDDYMANIVVAQMLFLESENPDKDIALYINSPGGIVSSGLAIYDTMQFVKPDVSTICIGQAASMGAVLLAGGSHGKRYCLPHARVMIHQPLGGFQGQAADMEIHAKEMLETRDRLNKILAKHTGQSVDRIKQDTDRDREHFLGALLADHILVEDFLDLVRLRELVARPLGAVLELLTDDVVAQLDAFVADEHRGTGDELAHLVLALPAEGAVKELAVVVAAAGVFAHRGSS
;
A
#
# COMPACT_ATOMS: atom_id res chain seq x y z
N MET A 1 15.02 20.44 11.25
CA MET A 1 14.69 20.88 9.89
C MET A 1 13.27 20.48 9.61
N ASN A 2 12.35 21.45 9.60
CA ASN A 2 10.94 21.21 9.30
C ASN A 2 10.70 21.69 7.86
N GLU A 3 11.25 20.92 6.92
CA GLU A 3 11.11 21.21 5.50
C GLU A 3 9.88 20.45 5.00
N ARG A 4 8.71 21.09 5.08
CA ARG A 4 7.54 20.69 4.30
C ARG A 4 7.84 20.90 2.81
N GLY A 5 8.64 19.99 2.24
CA GLY A 5 8.85 19.84 0.80
C GLY A 5 7.66 19.13 0.12
N LEU A 6 6.42 19.50 0.46
CA LEU A 6 5.20 18.98 -0.18
C LEU A 6 4.51 20.06 -1.03
N ASN A 7 5.26 21.03 -1.55
CA ASN A 7 4.64 22.12 -2.33
C ASN A 7 4.37 21.78 -3.80
N LEU A 8 4.60 20.54 -4.25
CA LEU A 8 4.17 20.09 -5.58
C LEU A 8 3.72 18.63 -5.48
N VAL A 9 2.48 18.40 -5.04
CA VAL A 9 1.83 17.11 -5.29
C VAL A 9 1.58 17.02 -6.80
N PRO A 10 2.14 16.02 -7.51
CA PRO A 10 1.98 15.93 -8.96
C PRO A 10 0.52 15.86 -9.38
N ILE A 11 0.20 16.55 -10.47
CA ILE A 11 -1.12 16.52 -11.09
C ILE A 11 -1.15 15.46 -12.20
N VAL A 12 -2.20 14.65 -12.18
CA VAL A 12 -2.54 13.66 -13.20
C VAL A 12 -3.69 14.20 -14.02
N VAL A 13 -3.53 14.23 -15.34
CA VAL A 13 -4.58 14.63 -16.30
C VAL A 13 -5.21 13.39 -16.90
N GLU A 14 -6.52 13.25 -16.76
CA GLU A 14 -7.32 12.17 -17.31
C GLU A 14 -8.18 12.72 -18.46
N GLN A 15 -7.99 12.21 -19.67
CA GLN A 15 -8.85 12.52 -20.80
C GLN A 15 -10.11 11.63 -20.74
N THR A 16 -11.28 12.27 -20.69
CA THR A 16 -12.57 11.58 -20.74
C THR A 16 -13.36 12.04 -21.97
N ALA A 17 -14.37 11.27 -22.37
CA ALA A 17 -15.28 11.68 -23.45
C ALA A 17 -16.00 13.03 -23.19
N ARG A 18 -15.99 13.51 -21.94
CA ARG A 18 -16.57 14.80 -21.51
C ARG A 18 -15.52 15.89 -21.30
N GLY A 19 -14.28 15.68 -21.72
CA GLY A 19 -13.16 16.61 -21.59
C GLY A 19 -12.08 16.13 -20.63
N GLU A 20 -11.10 17.00 -20.38
CA GLU A 20 -9.98 16.74 -19.49
C GLU A 20 -10.33 17.04 -18.04
N ARG A 21 -9.89 16.17 -17.13
CA ARG A 21 -9.97 16.39 -15.69
C ARG A 21 -8.59 16.25 -15.07
N ALA A 22 -8.20 17.22 -14.26
CA ALA A 22 -6.95 17.23 -13.52
C ALA A 22 -7.20 16.88 -12.05
N TYR A 23 -6.41 15.96 -11.51
CA TYR A 23 -6.44 15.53 -10.11
C TYR A 23 -5.03 15.56 -9.55
N ASP A 24 -4.86 15.87 -8.27
CA ASP A 24 -3.61 15.47 -7.62
C ASP A 24 -3.53 13.94 -7.47
N ILE A 25 -2.32 13.40 -7.33
CA ILE A 25 -2.12 11.95 -7.27
C ILE A 25 -2.93 11.25 -6.17
N TYR A 26 -3.13 11.88 -5.01
CA TYR A 26 -3.93 11.30 -3.93
C TYR A 26 -5.41 11.31 -4.24
N SER A 27 -5.93 12.41 -4.82
CA SER A 27 -7.31 12.47 -5.32
C SER A 27 -7.57 11.41 -6.40
N ARG A 28 -6.60 11.15 -7.29
CA ARG A 28 -6.72 10.10 -8.29
C ARG A 28 -6.75 8.71 -7.65
N LEU A 29 -5.93 8.45 -6.65
CA LEU A 29 -5.89 7.19 -5.91
C LEU A 29 -7.13 6.98 -5.04
N LEU A 30 -7.72 8.05 -4.49
CA LEU A 30 -8.98 7.97 -3.75
C LEU A 30 -10.14 7.50 -4.65
N LYS A 31 -10.16 7.85 -5.94
CA LYS A 31 -11.13 7.27 -6.90
C LYS A 31 -10.98 5.75 -7.06
N GLU A 32 -9.77 5.22 -6.86
CA GLU A 32 -9.49 3.78 -6.77
C GLU A 32 -9.68 3.22 -5.36
N ARG A 33 -10.28 3.99 -4.43
CA ARG A 33 -10.57 3.63 -3.04
C ARG A 33 -9.31 3.38 -2.20
N VAL A 34 -8.22 4.04 -2.56
CA VAL A 34 -6.95 3.99 -1.82
C VAL A 34 -6.85 5.20 -0.88
N VAL A 35 -6.64 4.93 0.40
CA VAL A 35 -6.48 5.92 1.48
C VAL A 35 -5.13 5.74 2.14
N PHE A 36 -4.46 6.84 2.48
CA PHE A 36 -3.12 6.83 3.07
C PHE A 36 -3.10 7.36 4.51
N ILE A 37 -2.43 6.63 5.40
CA ILE A 37 -2.05 7.06 6.75
C ILE A 37 -0.52 7.12 6.77
N VAL A 38 0.03 8.31 6.55
CA VAL A 38 1.48 8.51 6.45
C VAL A 38 1.91 9.58 7.46
N GLY A 39 2.83 9.20 8.35
CA GLY A 39 3.29 10.05 9.44
C GLY A 39 2.50 9.87 10.73
N GLN A 40 2.63 10.84 11.63
CA GLN A 40 2.03 10.78 12.96
C GLN A 40 0.51 10.88 12.90
N ILE A 41 -0.19 10.05 13.66
CA ILE A 41 -1.65 10.10 13.80
C ILE A 41 -2.01 11.24 14.76
N ASP A 42 -2.68 12.25 14.25
CA ASP A 42 -3.25 13.37 14.99
C ASP A 42 -4.72 13.59 14.59
N ASP A 43 -5.37 14.57 15.22
CA ASP A 43 -6.79 14.87 14.97
C ASP A 43 -7.05 15.32 13.52
N TYR A 44 -6.09 16.01 12.90
CA TYR A 44 -6.22 16.46 11.52
C TYR A 44 -6.21 15.26 10.55
N MET A 45 -5.23 14.38 10.70
CA MET A 45 -5.14 13.15 9.91
C MET A 45 -6.37 12.27 10.11
N ALA A 46 -6.78 12.05 11.36
CA ALA A 46 -7.95 11.25 11.68
C ALA A 46 -9.22 11.81 11.02
N ASN A 47 -9.44 13.12 11.10
CA ASN A 47 -10.59 13.76 10.47
C ASN A 47 -10.64 13.55 8.95
N ILE A 48 -9.49 13.64 8.26
CA ILE A 48 -9.42 13.42 6.81
C ILE A 48 -9.68 11.95 6.46
N VAL A 49 -9.04 11.02 7.17
CA VAL A 49 -9.16 9.58 6.90
C VAL A 49 -10.60 9.10 7.16
N VAL A 50 -11.23 9.57 8.24
CA VAL A 50 -12.64 9.32 8.53
C VAL A 50 -13.54 9.87 7.42
N ALA A 51 -13.34 11.13 7.01
CA ALA A 51 -14.13 11.73 5.94
C ALA A 51 -13.97 10.97 4.61
N GLN A 52 -12.76 10.52 4.28
CA GLN A 52 -12.49 9.71 3.09
C GLN A 52 -13.20 8.36 3.14
N MET A 53 -13.18 7.65 4.28
CA MET A 53 -13.88 6.36 4.40
C MET A 53 -15.41 6.52 4.28
N LEU A 54 -16.00 7.53 4.92
CA LEU A 54 -17.43 7.82 4.80
C LEU A 54 -17.82 8.22 3.38
N PHE A 55 -16.97 9.01 2.71
CA PHE A 55 -17.16 9.33 1.30
C PHE A 55 -17.14 8.06 0.42
N LEU A 56 -16.14 7.20 0.59
CA LEU A 56 -16.03 5.95 -0.16
C LEU A 56 -17.19 4.98 0.11
N GLU A 57 -17.68 4.91 1.35
CA GLU A 57 -18.90 4.16 1.68
C GLU A 57 -20.10 4.71 0.90
N SER A 58 -20.28 6.03 0.85
CA SER A 58 -21.40 6.65 0.16
C SER A 58 -21.36 6.46 -1.37
N GLU A 59 -20.16 6.42 -1.96
CA GLU A 59 -19.96 6.20 -3.39
C GLU A 59 -20.26 4.76 -3.81
N ASN A 60 -19.78 3.79 -3.02
CA ASN A 60 -20.07 2.38 -3.26
C ASN A 60 -19.82 1.57 -1.97
N PRO A 61 -20.87 1.13 -1.26
CA PRO A 61 -20.73 0.40 0.00
C PRO A 61 -20.29 -1.06 -0.17
N ASP A 62 -20.34 -1.60 -1.40
CA ASP A 62 -20.05 -3.02 -1.67
C ASP A 62 -18.59 -3.26 -2.10
N LYS A 63 -17.81 -2.18 -2.30
CA LYS A 63 -16.41 -2.26 -2.72
C LYS A 63 -15.45 -1.98 -1.57
N ASP A 64 -14.44 -2.81 -1.43
CA ASP A 64 -13.37 -2.66 -0.44
C ASP A 64 -12.70 -1.26 -0.48
N ILE A 65 -12.18 -0.85 0.67
CA ILE A 65 -11.31 0.31 0.84
C ILE A 65 -9.90 -0.20 1.15
N ALA A 66 -8.87 0.32 0.48
CA ALA A 66 -7.48 -0.05 0.72
C ALA A 66 -6.77 1.05 1.52
N LEU A 67 -6.41 0.74 2.76
CA LEU A 67 -5.76 1.63 3.71
C LEU A 67 -4.25 1.34 3.79
N TYR A 68 -3.44 2.23 3.22
CA TYR A 68 -1.98 2.14 3.22
C TYR A 68 -1.40 2.86 4.43
N ILE A 69 -0.64 2.15 5.26
CA ILE A 69 -0.17 2.61 6.58
C ILE A 69 1.36 2.69 6.59
N ASN A 70 1.88 3.89 6.79
CA ASN A 70 3.27 4.20 7.12
C ASN A 70 3.31 5.17 8.31
N SER A 71 3.09 4.66 9.52
CA SER A 71 2.90 5.50 10.69
C SER A 71 3.70 5.02 11.91
N PRO A 72 4.41 5.92 12.61
CA PRO A 72 4.98 5.64 13.93
C PRO A 72 3.91 5.57 15.04
N GLY A 73 2.63 5.78 14.71
CA GLY A 73 1.54 5.92 15.68
C GLY A 73 1.23 7.38 15.98
N GLY A 74 0.61 7.63 17.13
CA GLY A 74 0.23 8.98 17.53
C GLY A 74 -0.84 9.00 18.61
N ILE A 75 -1.73 9.99 18.56
CA ILE A 75 -2.78 10.21 19.55
C ILE A 75 -3.77 9.04 19.53
N VAL A 76 -3.99 8.43 20.70
CA VAL A 76 -4.83 7.23 20.83
C VAL A 76 -6.28 7.51 20.47
N SER A 77 -6.86 8.63 20.92
CA SER A 77 -8.24 8.99 20.59
C SER A 77 -8.45 9.20 19.09
N SER A 78 -7.52 9.87 18.41
CA SER A 78 -7.59 10.11 16.96
C SER A 78 -7.47 8.77 16.21
N GLY A 79 -6.58 7.88 16.65
CA GLY A 79 -6.48 6.53 16.08
C GLY A 79 -7.72 5.68 16.34
N LEU A 80 -8.37 5.79 17.51
CA LEU A 80 -9.62 5.10 17.81
C LEU A 80 -10.77 5.62 16.95
N ALA A 81 -10.82 6.91 16.63
CA ALA A 81 -11.82 7.45 15.70
C ALA A 81 -11.70 6.82 14.30
N ILE A 82 -10.46 6.67 13.80
CA ILE A 82 -10.20 5.95 12.53
C ILE A 82 -10.64 4.49 12.68
N TYR A 83 -10.18 3.80 13.73
CA TYR A 83 -10.49 2.39 13.97
C TYR A 83 -12.01 2.13 14.02
N ASP A 84 -12.76 2.89 14.81
CA ASP A 84 -14.21 2.72 14.94
C ASP A 84 -14.91 2.97 13.60
N THR A 85 -14.43 3.94 12.81
CA THR A 85 -14.95 4.18 11.47
C THR A 85 -14.67 3.00 10.54
N MET A 86 -13.48 2.40 10.59
CA MET A 86 -13.16 1.19 9.82
C MET A 86 -14.10 0.03 10.17
N GLN A 87 -14.51 -0.10 11.44
CA GLN A 87 -15.45 -1.14 11.86
C GLN A 87 -16.91 -0.79 11.56
N PHE A 88 -17.22 0.49 11.37
CA PHE A 88 -18.58 1.00 11.19
C PHE A 88 -19.03 0.97 9.74
N VAL A 89 -18.14 1.35 8.81
CA VAL A 89 -18.47 1.43 7.39
C VAL A 89 -18.79 0.04 6.83
N LYS A 90 -19.73 -0.03 5.86
CA LYS A 90 -20.10 -1.31 5.22
C LYS A 90 -18.97 -1.95 4.38
N PRO A 91 -18.18 -1.20 3.61
CA PRO A 91 -17.03 -1.76 2.89
C PRO A 91 -16.07 -2.49 3.81
N ASP A 92 -15.52 -3.61 3.32
CA ASP A 92 -14.33 -4.18 3.95
C ASP A 92 -13.16 -3.20 3.85
N VAL A 93 -12.45 -3.01 4.97
CA VAL A 93 -11.24 -2.18 5.00
C VAL A 93 -10.02 -3.09 4.98
N SER A 94 -9.37 -3.16 3.82
CA SER A 94 -8.07 -3.80 3.65
C SER A 94 -6.96 -2.90 4.20
N THR A 95 -6.01 -3.45 4.95
CA THR A 95 -4.90 -2.69 5.53
C THR A 95 -3.56 -3.19 5.00
N ILE A 96 -2.69 -2.26 4.59
CA ILE A 96 -1.38 -2.58 4.00
C ILE A 96 -0.30 -1.77 4.70
N CYS A 97 0.62 -2.43 5.39
CA CYS A 97 1.78 -1.77 5.99
C CYS A 97 2.86 -1.53 4.93
N ILE A 98 3.16 -0.26 4.68
CA ILE A 98 4.22 0.19 3.78
C ILE A 98 5.30 0.94 4.58
N GLY A 99 6.38 0.24 4.93
CA GLY A 99 7.45 0.81 5.75
C GLY A 99 7.28 0.52 7.24
N GLN A 100 6.36 1.21 7.94
CA GLN A 100 6.10 0.89 9.35
C GLN A 100 4.65 1.07 9.79
N ALA A 101 4.23 0.23 10.74
CA ALA A 101 3.01 0.40 11.52
C ALA A 101 3.37 0.20 12.99
N ALA A 102 3.59 1.30 13.72
CA ALA A 102 3.97 1.27 15.12
C ALA A 102 2.86 1.84 16.01
N SER A 103 2.75 1.35 17.25
CA SER A 103 1.79 1.88 18.24
C SER A 103 0.35 1.90 17.68
N MET A 104 -0.33 3.04 17.66
CA MET A 104 -1.64 3.18 17.03
C MET A 104 -1.66 2.79 15.54
N GLY A 105 -0.55 2.92 14.81
CA GLY A 105 -0.44 2.42 13.44
C GLY A 105 -0.56 0.89 13.37
N ALA A 106 0.00 0.17 14.36
CA ALA A 106 -0.13 -1.29 14.46
C ALA A 106 -1.56 -1.73 14.83
N VAL A 107 -2.24 -0.96 15.71
CA VAL A 107 -3.65 -1.20 16.06
C VAL A 107 -4.54 -1.04 14.83
N LEU A 108 -4.33 0.02 14.03
CA LEU A 108 -5.06 0.23 12.78
C LEU A 108 -4.78 -0.86 11.75
N LEU A 109 -3.52 -1.26 11.60
CA LEU A 109 -3.14 -2.36 10.72
C LEU A 109 -3.88 -3.66 11.11
N ALA A 110 -3.87 -4.02 12.40
CA ALA A 110 -4.55 -5.20 12.90
C ALA A 110 -6.09 -5.11 12.75
N GLY A 111 -6.64 -3.90 12.80
CA GLY A 111 -8.08 -3.61 12.70
C GLY A 111 -8.70 -3.76 11.31
N GLY A 112 -7.91 -4.03 10.27
CA GLY A 112 -8.44 -4.34 8.94
C GLY A 112 -9.28 -5.61 8.90
N SER A 113 -10.11 -5.76 7.87
CA SER A 113 -10.98 -6.93 7.68
C SER A 113 -10.18 -8.24 7.67
N HIS A 114 -10.76 -9.29 8.26
CA HIS A 114 -10.11 -10.60 8.36
C HIS A 114 -9.70 -11.14 6.98
N GLY A 115 -8.44 -11.59 6.85
CA GLY A 115 -7.88 -12.06 5.58
C GLY A 115 -7.48 -10.97 4.58
N LYS A 116 -7.66 -9.68 4.94
CA LYS A 116 -7.31 -8.52 4.11
C LYS A 116 -6.32 -7.58 4.81
N ARG A 117 -5.37 -8.15 5.56
CA ARG A 117 -4.34 -7.41 6.30
C ARG A 117 -2.97 -7.85 5.81
N TYR A 118 -2.18 -6.90 5.36
CA TYR A 118 -0.96 -7.16 4.59
C TYR A 118 0.22 -6.36 5.11
N CYS A 119 1.41 -6.94 4.98
CA CYS A 119 2.68 -6.25 5.19
C CYS A 119 3.58 -6.46 3.98
N LEU A 120 4.24 -5.39 3.51
CA LEU A 120 5.33 -5.53 2.55
C LEU A 120 6.53 -6.27 3.18
N PRO A 121 7.40 -6.91 2.38
CA PRO A 121 8.52 -7.73 2.88
C PRO A 121 9.50 -7.01 3.81
N HIS A 122 9.65 -5.69 3.67
CA HIS A 122 10.55 -4.88 4.50
C HIS A 122 9.80 -3.97 5.48
N ALA A 123 8.48 -4.15 5.61
CA ALA A 123 7.69 -3.40 6.55
C ALA A 123 7.94 -3.91 7.99
N ARG A 124 7.88 -2.99 8.96
CA ARG A 124 7.99 -3.32 10.38
C ARG A 124 6.71 -3.02 11.12
N VAL A 125 6.31 -3.91 12.01
CA VAL A 125 5.19 -3.69 12.92
C VAL A 125 5.69 -3.72 14.36
N MET A 126 5.33 -2.70 15.14
CA MET A 126 5.74 -2.55 16.53
C MET A 126 4.52 -2.25 17.40
N ILE A 127 4.36 -2.99 18.49
CA ILE A 127 3.37 -2.72 19.52
C ILE A 127 4.06 -2.36 20.83
N HIS A 128 3.46 -1.44 21.57
CA HIS A 128 3.86 -1.08 22.92
C HIS A 128 2.64 -0.53 23.65
N GLN A 129 2.68 -0.51 24.97
CA GLN A 129 1.64 0.11 25.79
C GLN A 129 1.53 1.62 25.53
N PRO A 130 0.35 2.25 25.73
CA PRO A 130 0.20 3.68 25.53
C PRO A 130 1.13 4.46 26.46
N LEU A 131 1.73 5.51 25.92
CA LEU A 131 2.57 6.44 26.67
C LEU A 131 1.79 7.74 26.92
N GLY A 132 1.94 8.29 28.12
CA GLY A 132 1.39 9.59 28.46
C GLY A 132 2.04 10.14 29.73
N GLY A 133 1.90 11.44 29.93
CA GLY A 133 2.36 12.13 31.12
C GLY A 133 1.34 13.18 31.53
N PHE A 134 1.17 13.37 32.83
CA PHE A 134 0.28 14.38 33.40
C PHE A 134 0.90 14.92 34.69
N GLN A 135 0.57 16.17 35.03
CA GLN A 135 1.01 16.85 36.25
C GLN A 135 -0.21 17.57 36.83
N GLY A 136 -0.42 17.47 38.15
CA GLY A 136 -1.60 18.04 38.79
C GLY A 136 -1.69 17.69 40.27
N GLN A 137 -2.87 17.90 40.86
CA GLN A 137 -3.12 17.45 42.23
C GLN A 137 -3.20 15.92 42.29
N ALA A 138 -3.02 15.33 43.47
CA ALA A 138 -3.06 13.87 43.64
C ALA A 138 -4.37 13.24 43.12
N ALA A 139 -5.51 13.91 43.30
CA ALA A 139 -6.80 13.46 42.76
C ALA A 139 -6.83 13.47 41.23
N ASP A 140 -6.31 14.52 40.58
CA ASP A 140 -6.23 14.59 39.11
C ASP A 140 -5.30 13.50 38.57
N MET A 141 -4.18 13.28 39.26
CA MET A 141 -3.22 12.24 38.92
C MET A 141 -3.85 10.83 38.98
N GLU A 142 -4.65 10.56 40.00
CA GLU A 142 -5.38 9.29 40.14
C GLU A 142 -6.38 9.09 38.99
N ILE A 143 -7.13 10.13 38.62
CA ILE A 143 -8.09 10.10 37.50
C ILE A 143 -7.37 9.80 36.18
N HIS A 144 -6.28 10.51 35.89
CA HIS A 144 -5.52 10.30 34.65
C HIS A 144 -4.82 8.95 34.60
N ALA A 145 -4.29 8.45 35.72
CA ALA A 145 -3.73 7.11 35.81
C ALA A 145 -4.79 6.05 35.48
N LYS A 146 -6.00 6.20 36.02
CA LYS A 146 -7.11 5.28 35.75
C LYS A 146 -7.51 5.28 34.27
N GLU A 147 -7.67 6.45 33.66
CA GLU A 147 -7.98 6.56 32.22
C GLU A 147 -6.88 5.93 31.35
N MET A 148 -5.60 6.09 31.72
CA MET A 148 -4.48 5.47 31.01
C MET A 148 -4.52 3.95 31.09
N LEU A 149 -4.83 3.39 32.26
CA LEU A 149 -4.99 1.94 32.45
C LEU A 149 -6.18 1.41 31.66
N GLU A 150 -7.32 2.11 31.68
CA GLU A 150 -8.50 1.76 30.88
C GLU A 150 -8.21 1.81 29.38
N THR A 151 -7.48 2.82 28.93
CA THR A 151 -7.02 2.95 27.55
C THR A 151 -6.11 1.80 27.14
N ARG A 152 -5.11 1.45 27.96
CA ARG A 152 -4.23 0.30 27.72
C ARG A 152 -5.06 -0.99 27.60
N ASP A 153 -5.97 -1.23 28.54
CA ASP A 153 -6.78 -2.44 28.56
C ASP A 153 -7.73 -2.51 27.35
N ARG A 154 -8.24 -1.36 26.88
CA ARG A 154 -9.03 -1.26 25.65
C ARG A 154 -8.21 -1.64 24.42
N LEU A 155 -7.01 -1.06 24.26
CA LEU A 155 -6.12 -1.38 23.13
C LEU A 155 -5.70 -2.86 23.13
N ASN A 156 -5.39 -3.41 24.30
CA ASN A 156 -5.04 -4.83 24.42
C ASN A 156 -6.21 -5.75 24.02
N LYS A 157 -7.45 -5.40 24.36
CA LYS A 157 -8.65 -6.13 23.92
C LYS A 157 -8.87 -6.03 22.41
N ILE A 158 -8.63 -4.87 21.81
CA ILE A 158 -8.72 -4.68 20.35
C ILE A 158 -7.69 -5.57 19.64
N LEU A 159 -6.44 -5.54 20.08
CA LEU A 159 -5.39 -6.39 19.51
C LEU A 159 -5.70 -7.87 19.72
N ALA A 160 -6.12 -8.29 20.92
CA ALA A 160 -6.52 -9.67 21.20
C ALA A 160 -7.67 -10.14 20.28
N LYS A 161 -8.70 -9.30 20.10
CA LYS A 161 -9.82 -9.58 19.18
C LYS A 161 -9.32 -9.87 17.76
N HIS A 162 -8.43 -9.04 17.24
CA HIS A 162 -8.01 -9.10 15.85
C HIS A 162 -6.90 -10.13 15.57
N THR A 163 -6.11 -10.47 16.59
CA THR A 163 -4.98 -11.42 16.47
C THR A 163 -5.30 -12.82 16.97
N GLY A 164 -6.47 -13.03 17.58
CA GLY A 164 -6.85 -14.30 18.21
C GLY A 164 -6.03 -14.68 19.45
N GLN A 165 -5.06 -13.85 19.86
CA GLN A 165 -4.24 -14.09 21.05
C GLN A 165 -5.01 -13.74 22.33
N SER A 166 -4.61 -14.33 23.46
CA SER A 166 -5.18 -13.96 24.75
C SER A 166 -4.77 -12.53 25.14
N VAL A 167 -5.64 -11.83 25.87
CA VAL A 167 -5.35 -10.49 26.40
C VAL A 167 -4.10 -10.49 27.28
N ASP A 168 -3.86 -11.55 28.04
CA ASP A 168 -2.66 -11.69 28.87
C ASP A 168 -1.38 -11.78 28.04
N ARG A 169 -1.42 -12.50 26.91
CA ARG A 169 -0.29 -12.57 25.98
C ARG A 169 -0.02 -11.21 25.35
N ILE A 170 -1.06 -10.55 24.83
CA ILE A 170 -0.94 -9.19 24.28
C ILE A 170 -0.34 -8.24 25.33
N LYS A 171 -0.84 -8.27 26.57
CA LYS A 171 -0.31 -7.44 27.65
C LYS A 171 1.19 -7.67 27.87
N GLN A 172 1.64 -8.93 27.95
CA GLN A 172 3.05 -9.27 28.08
C GLN A 172 3.91 -8.80 26.90
N ASP A 173 3.37 -8.89 25.68
CA ASP A 173 4.06 -8.48 24.47
C ASP A 173 4.13 -6.95 24.32
N THR A 174 3.19 -6.21 24.91
CA THR A 174 3.15 -4.72 24.92
C THR A 174 3.88 -4.05 26.11
N ASP A 175 4.10 -4.77 27.22
CA ASP A 175 4.52 -4.19 28.52
C ASP A 175 5.98 -3.70 28.57
N ARG A 176 6.82 -4.13 27.62
CA ARG A 176 8.16 -3.59 27.44
C ARG A 176 8.23 -3.03 26.03
N ASP A 177 9.02 -1.96 25.83
CA ASP A 177 9.57 -1.58 24.51
C ASP A 177 10.52 -2.70 24.02
N ARG A 178 10.00 -3.92 23.94
CA ARG A 178 10.60 -4.96 23.16
C ARG A 178 10.32 -4.52 21.74
N GLU A 179 11.37 -4.23 21.00
CA GLU A 179 11.39 -4.29 19.54
C GLU A 179 11.10 -5.73 19.09
N HIS A 180 9.98 -6.30 19.54
CA HIS A 180 9.45 -7.53 18.98
C HIS A 180 8.89 -7.13 17.63
N PHE A 181 9.70 -7.37 16.60
CA PHE A 181 9.21 -7.48 15.24
C PHE A 181 8.06 -8.48 15.27
N LEU A 182 6.84 -7.95 15.17
CA LEU A 182 5.59 -8.71 15.18
C LEU A 182 5.44 -9.66 13.99
N GLY A 183 6.46 -9.75 13.13
CA GLY A 183 6.50 -10.70 12.02
C GLY A 183 6.07 -12.10 12.44
N ALA A 184 6.39 -12.57 13.65
CA ALA A 184 5.97 -13.89 14.12
C ALA A 184 4.58 -13.95 14.79
N LEU A 185 4.13 -12.86 15.46
CA LEU A 185 2.91 -12.88 16.28
C LEU A 185 1.68 -12.37 15.52
N LEU A 186 1.92 -11.59 14.46
CA LEU A 186 0.92 -11.23 13.46
C LEU A 186 0.95 -12.14 12.23
N ALA A 187 1.99 -12.96 11.98
CA ALA A 187 2.08 -13.80 10.78
C ALA A 187 0.85 -14.69 10.52
N ASP A 188 0.23 -15.22 11.58
CA ASP A 188 -0.95 -16.09 11.43
C ASP A 188 -2.20 -15.32 10.95
N HIS A 189 -2.19 -13.98 11.04
CA HIS A 189 -3.35 -13.09 10.94
C HIS A 189 -3.16 -11.93 9.96
N ILE A 190 -1.93 -11.51 9.75
CA ILE A 190 -1.45 -10.52 8.79
C ILE A 190 -0.59 -11.30 7.81
N LEU A 191 -1.04 -11.26 6.57
CA LEU A 191 -0.35 -11.90 5.47
C LEU A 191 0.92 -11.08 5.20
N VAL A 192 2.07 -11.62 5.62
CA VAL A 192 3.37 -11.15 5.13
C VAL A 192 3.47 -11.69 3.71
N GLU A 193 3.07 -10.86 2.76
CA GLU A 193 3.13 -11.23 1.36
C GLU A 193 4.55 -10.92 0.85
N ASP A 194 5.38 -11.96 0.72
CA ASP A 194 6.30 -12.08 -0.43
C ASP A 194 5.52 -12.16 -1.77
N PHE A 195 4.18 -12.23 -1.66
CA PHE A 195 3.16 -12.45 -2.68
C PHE A 195 2.27 -11.22 -2.92
N LEU A 196 2.81 -9.99 -2.88
CA LEU A 196 2.24 -8.92 -3.71
C LEU A 196 2.64 -9.23 -5.14
N ASP A 197 2.04 -10.32 -5.59
CA ASP A 197 2.31 -11.01 -6.81
C ASP A 197 2.07 -9.98 -7.91
N LEU A 198 3.01 -9.96 -8.84
CA LEU A 198 2.96 -9.21 -10.09
C LEU A 198 1.64 -9.42 -10.86
N VAL A 199 0.77 -10.32 -10.41
CA VAL A 199 -0.60 -10.62 -10.87
C VAL A 199 -1.54 -9.42 -10.85
N ARG A 200 -1.59 -8.54 -9.82
CA ARG A 200 -2.48 -7.36 -9.86
C ARG A 200 -1.97 -6.24 -10.77
N LEU A 201 -0.66 -6.08 -10.87
CA LEU A 201 -0.05 -5.17 -11.85
C LEU A 201 -0.20 -5.74 -13.27
N ARG A 202 -0.14 -7.07 -13.41
CA ARG A 202 -0.41 -7.79 -14.66
C ARG A 202 -1.86 -7.65 -15.08
N GLU A 203 -2.85 -7.59 -14.20
CA GLU A 203 -4.25 -7.31 -14.55
C GLU A 203 -4.49 -5.84 -14.96
N LEU A 204 -3.75 -4.90 -14.36
CA LEU A 204 -3.73 -3.49 -14.78
C LEU A 204 -3.08 -3.29 -16.15
N VAL A 205 -2.13 -4.16 -16.52
CA VAL A 205 -1.48 -4.21 -17.85
C VAL A 205 -2.22 -5.15 -18.83
N ALA A 206 -3.02 -6.10 -18.34
CA ALA A 206 -3.73 -7.11 -19.14
C ALA A 206 -5.22 -6.81 -19.31
N ARG A 207 -5.59 -5.53 -19.48
CA ARG A 207 -6.74 -5.26 -20.35
C ARG A 207 -6.37 -5.74 -21.76
N PRO A 208 -7.27 -6.46 -22.46
CA PRO A 208 -6.93 -7.00 -23.76
C PRO A 208 -6.62 -5.83 -24.70
N LEU A 209 -5.44 -5.85 -25.29
CA LEU A 209 -5.05 -5.14 -26.51
C LEU A 209 -5.85 -5.68 -27.72
N GLY A 210 -7.14 -5.92 -27.54
CA GLY A 210 -8.06 -6.50 -28.53
C GLY A 210 -9.06 -5.50 -29.11
N ALA A 211 -8.97 -4.21 -28.77
CA ALA A 211 -9.91 -3.20 -29.26
C ALA A 211 -9.24 -1.92 -29.81
N VAL A 212 -7.91 -1.90 -29.97
CA VAL A 212 -7.20 -0.74 -30.56
C VAL A 212 -6.21 -1.14 -31.67
N LEU A 213 -6.02 -2.43 -31.95
CA LEU A 213 -5.08 -2.88 -32.99
C LEU A 213 -5.80 -3.44 -34.24
N GLU A 214 -6.75 -2.69 -34.80
CA GLU A 214 -7.19 -2.88 -36.19
C GLU A 214 -6.73 -1.75 -37.10
N LEU A 215 -5.95 -0.77 -36.61
CA LEU A 215 -5.73 0.46 -37.38
C LEU A 215 -4.30 0.74 -37.84
N LEU A 216 -3.26 -0.01 -37.47
CA LEU A 216 -1.88 0.31 -37.90
C LEU A 216 -0.95 -0.90 -38.02
N THR A 217 -1.37 -1.99 -38.68
CA THR A 217 -0.48 -3.14 -38.93
C THR A 217 0.42 -3.00 -40.17
N ASP A 218 0.25 -1.95 -40.98
CA ASP A 218 1.03 -1.82 -42.23
C ASP A 218 2.25 -0.88 -42.13
N ASP A 219 2.32 0.00 -41.12
CA ASP A 219 3.41 1.01 -41.04
C ASP A 219 4.65 0.56 -40.24
N VAL A 220 4.52 -0.40 -39.31
CA VAL A 220 5.65 -0.83 -38.45
C VAL A 220 6.61 -1.76 -39.20
N VAL A 221 6.08 -2.58 -40.12
CA VAL A 221 6.89 -3.52 -40.91
C VAL A 221 7.79 -2.76 -41.89
N ALA A 222 7.28 -1.69 -42.49
CA ALA A 222 8.06 -0.85 -43.40
C ALA A 222 9.21 -0.10 -42.70
N GLN A 223 9.05 0.29 -41.43
CA GLN A 223 10.08 1.01 -40.68
C GLN A 223 11.16 0.09 -40.09
N LEU A 224 10.84 -1.17 -39.78
CA LEU A 224 11.83 -2.13 -39.27
C LEU A 224 12.78 -2.62 -40.38
N ASP A 225 12.27 -2.88 -41.58
CA ASP A 225 13.08 -3.30 -42.74
C ASP A 225 14.00 -2.18 -43.24
N ALA A 226 13.61 -0.91 -43.09
CA ALA A 226 14.45 0.24 -43.42
C ALA A 226 15.61 0.44 -42.42
N PHE A 227 15.43 0.06 -41.14
CA PHE A 227 16.46 0.19 -40.10
C PHE A 227 17.52 -0.92 -40.17
N VAL A 228 17.13 -2.14 -40.53
CA VAL A 228 18.05 -3.30 -40.64
C VAL A 228 18.94 -3.23 -41.89
N ALA A 229 18.56 -2.43 -42.90
CA ALA A 229 19.30 -2.32 -44.16
C ALA A 229 20.46 -1.28 -44.14
N ASP A 230 20.56 -0.40 -43.14
CA ASP A 230 21.53 0.72 -43.15
C ASP A 230 22.74 0.55 -42.21
N GLU A 231 22.87 -0.57 -41.48
CA GLU A 231 23.95 -0.73 -40.49
C GLU A 231 25.25 -1.38 -41.03
N HIS A 232 25.46 -1.44 -42.35
CA HIS A 232 26.69 -1.97 -42.96
C HIS A 232 27.32 -1.06 -44.02
N ARG A 233 27.79 0.14 -43.63
CA ARG A 233 28.92 0.82 -44.31
C ARG A 233 29.58 1.95 -43.50
N GLY A 234 30.78 1.66 -42.96
CA GLY A 234 31.97 2.51 -43.08
C GLY A 234 32.13 3.82 -42.26
N THR A 235 33.06 3.73 -41.29
CA THR A 235 34.14 4.68 -40.89
C THR A 235 33.86 6.12 -40.42
N GLY A 236 34.43 6.44 -39.25
CA GLY A 236 35.21 7.66 -39.05
C GLY A 236 34.63 8.69 -38.08
N ASP A 237 35.10 8.62 -36.83
CA ASP A 237 35.35 9.68 -35.83
C ASP A 237 34.41 10.90 -35.67
N GLU A 238 34.18 11.15 -34.37
CA GLU A 238 33.83 12.41 -33.68
C GLU A 238 32.35 12.81 -33.45
N LEU A 239 31.94 12.54 -32.20
CA LEU A 239 31.32 13.47 -31.23
C LEU A 239 29.87 13.92 -31.44
N ALA A 240 28.96 13.34 -30.65
CA ALA A 240 28.42 13.94 -29.42
C ALA A 240 26.90 13.72 -29.21
N HIS A 241 26.59 13.19 -28.03
CA HIS A 241 25.33 13.35 -27.28
C HIS A 241 24.02 12.81 -27.90
N LEU A 242 23.66 11.59 -27.49
CA LEU A 242 22.31 11.37 -26.94
C LEU A 242 22.28 10.16 -25.99
N VAL A 243 22.08 10.47 -24.70
CA VAL A 243 21.30 9.68 -23.72
C VAL A 243 21.92 8.40 -23.13
N LEU A 244 22.28 8.56 -21.85
CA LEU A 244 22.21 7.59 -20.75
C LEU A 244 21.02 6.62 -20.85
N ALA A 245 21.25 5.30 -20.89
CA ALA A 245 20.39 4.35 -20.18
C ALA A 245 21.03 2.94 -20.05
N LEU A 246 21.30 2.57 -18.79
CA LEU A 246 21.10 1.25 -18.18
C LEU A 246 21.81 -0.01 -18.75
N PRO A 247 22.65 -0.69 -17.93
CA PRO A 247 23.03 -2.07 -18.18
C PRO A 247 21.92 -3.02 -17.72
N ALA A 248 21.09 -3.50 -18.64
CA ALA A 248 20.12 -4.57 -18.36
C ALA A 248 19.78 -5.47 -19.58
N GLU A 249 20.66 -5.56 -20.57
CA GLU A 249 20.44 -6.41 -21.76
C GLU A 249 20.63 -7.93 -21.50
N GLY A 250 21.00 -8.33 -20.27
CA GLY A 250 21.19 -9.75 -19.92
C GLY A 250 19.89 -10.54 -19.71
N ALA A 251 18.81 -9.89 -19.25
CA ALA A 251 17.60 -10.59 -18.80
C ALA A 251 16.63 -10.98 -19.94
N VAL A 252 16.72 -10.31 -21.09
CA VAL A 252 15.81 -10.54 -22.22
C VAL A 252 16.14 -11.84 -22.97
N LYS A 253 17.41 -12.27 -22.95
CA LYS A 253 17.84 -13.51 -23.61
C LYS A 253 17.39 -14.78 -22.88
N GLU A 254 17.27 -14.77 -21.55
CA GLU A 254 16.73 -15.94 -20.82
C GLU A 254 15.23 -16.12 -21.05
N LEU A 255 14.47 -15.04 -21.17
CA LEU A 255 13.03 -15.10 -21.41
C LEU A 255 12.70 -15.70 -22.79
N ALA A 256 13.51 -15.40 -23.81
CA ALA A 256 13.33 -15.92 -25.17
C ALA A 256 13.54 -17.44 -25.25
N VAL A 257 14.46 -18.00 -24.45
CA VAL A 257 14.72 -19.45 -24.41
C VAL A 257 13.58 -20.21 -23.72
N VAL A 258 13.00 -19.64 -22.66
CA VAL A 258 11.89 -20.25 -21.91
C VAL A 258 10.60 -20.29 -22.75
N VAL A 259 10.33 -19.24 -23.53
CA VAL A 259 9.15 -19.19 -24.43
C VAL A 259 9.27 -20.19 -25.58
N ALA A 260 10.47 -20.38 -26.13
CA ALA A 260 10.70 -21.38 -27.18
C ALA A 260 10.52 -22.83 -26.68
N ALA A 261 10.86 -23.12 -25.42
CA ALA A 261 10.68 -24.46 -24.84
C ALA A 261 9.21 -24.79 -24.52
N ALA A 262 8.40 -23.78 -24.16
CA ALA A 262 6.97 -23.96 -23.84
C ALA A 262 6.11 -24.18 -25.09
N GLY A 263 6.51 -23.66 -26.26
CA GLY A 263 5.76 -23.79 -27.51
C GLY A 263 5.77 -25.18 -28.16
N VAL A 264 6.69 -26.08 -27.76
CA VAL A 264 6.85 -27.40 -28.41
C VAL A 264 5.94 -28.49 -27.80
N PHE A 265 5.41 -28.29 -26.60
CA PHE A 265 4.61 -29.33 -25.91
C PHE A 265 3.10 -29.27 -26.13
N ALA A 266 2.57 -28.28 -26.86
CA ALA A 266 1.13 -28.08 -27.03
C ALA A 266 0.51 -28.73 -28.29
N HIS A 267 1.27 -29.46 -29.11
CA HIS A 267 0.78 -29.96 -30.42
C HIS A 267 0.76 -31.48 -30.63
N ARG A 268 0.59 -32.30 -29.58
CA ARG A 268 0.24 -33.72 -29.75
C ARG A 268 -0.84 -34.17 -28.76
N GLY A 269 -2.08 -34.16 -29.23
CA GLY A 269 -3.24 -34.66 -28.48
C GLY A 269 -4.55 -34.55 -29.26
N SER A 270 -4.62 -35.07 -30.49
CA SER A 270 -5.89 -35.32 -31.18
C SER A 270 -5.81 -36.65 -31.95
N SER A 271 -6.41 -37.70 -31.39
CA SER A 271 -6.90 -38.90 -32.08
C SER A 271 -7.84 -39.63 -31.13
#